data_AF-A0A8T0EIG2-F1
#
_entry.id   AF-A0A8T0EIG2-F1
#
_cell.length_a   1.000
_cell.length_b   1.000
_cell.length_c   1.000
_cell.angle_alpha   90.00
_cell.angle_beta   90.00
_cell.angle_gamma   90.00
#
_symmetry.space_group_name_H-M   'P 1'
#
loop_
_entity.id
_entity.type
_entity.pdbx_description
1 polymer ?
#
loop_
_entity_poly.entity_id
_entity_poly.type
_entity_poly.pdbx_seq_one_letter_code
_entity_poly.pdbx_strand_id
1 'polypeptide(L)'
;MEQLFSNCLENTAHEVRFPPTKMVLTYSLIDVPQLNLRLGSKLRHSNIVEDMDVYFECNIRANPWVTETGWRFEGLDLHNNASAGIVLSNQSLVLQKVNRSHRGRYSCTAINNEGQGESNHVYLRVQYSPICRPDQETTFTAVINRPVQIQCEVEADMDDVNFRWEFNGTSPGGDVQVISVPGTTTKSVVNYTPRSESDFGTVYCWGTNNVGTQSNPCAFFVIPAEPPSEVQNCSAAEETETSFKVFCNASFDESNDLEEHFYVEIRELTTGELLQNFSLNFPEVAVRGLDPGTWYSVSVFATNEAGRSKPYLLEIHTLSRPATTNITGTGWNLESSPLIFIIGAGAGGLLLVVIIICCALKYRLSRRKSKDSLSGQVNEKSAHNSEKSGDSCSEGCTCSTREEEKIRENIPG
;
A
#
# COMPACT_ATOMS: atom_id res chain seq x y z
N MET A 1 117.05 -36.75 72.10
CA MET A 1 116.88 -38.00 71.33
C MET A 1 115.39 -38.14 71.02
N GLU A 2 114.82 -37.36 70.10
CA GLU A 2 115.39 -36.80 68.86
C GLU A 2 115.83 -37.91 67.90
N GLN A 3 115.42 -37.78 66.63
CA GLN A 3 115.47 -38.81 65.57
C GLN A 3 114.43 -39.94 65.82
N LEU A 4 113.52 -40.28 64.90
CA LEU A 4 113.50 -40.02 63.45
C LEU A 4 112.16 -39.40 62.97
N PHE A 5 112.19 -38.12 62.62
CA PHE A 5 111.28 -37.54 61.63
C PHE A 5 111.77 -37.93 60.22
N SER A 6 111.05 -38.82 59.52
CA SER A 6 110.87 -38.86 58.05
C SER A 6 110.31 -40.21 57.58
N ASN A 7 109.58 -40.17 56.45
CA ASN A 7 108.99 -41.31 55.71
C ASN A 7 107.82 -42.00 56.46
N CYS A 8 106.54 -41.74 56.17
CA CYS A 8 105.95 -41.64 54.84
C CYS A 8 104.88 -40.55 54.74
N LEU A 9 105.10 -39.60 53.83
CA LEU A 9 104.06 -38.75 53.26
C LEU A 9 103.32 -39.53 52.18
N GLU A 10 102.46 -40.48 52.55
CA GLU A 10 101.48 -41.07 51.63
C GLU A 10 100.35 -41.79 52.37
N ASN A 11 99.14 -41.66 51.84
CA ASN A 11 97.93 -42.42 52.18
C ASN A 11 97.34 -42.24 53.59
N THR A 12 96.39 -41.30 53.74
CA THR A 12 94.96 -41.61 54.01
C THR A 12 94.11 -40.32 54.15
N ALA A 13 94.07 -39.50 53.10
CA ALA A 13 93.01 -38.50 52.97
C ALA A 13 91.71 -39.19 52.53
N HIS A 14 90.97 -39.79 53.47
CA HIS A 14 89.62 -40.29 53.20
C HIS A 14 88.66 -39.12 52.98
N GLU A 15 88.52 -38.72 51.72
CA GLU A 15 87.60 -37.70 51.25
C GLU A 15 86.15 -38.13 51.57
N VAL A 16 85.55 -37.53 52.60
CA VAL A 16 84.14 -37.75 52.95
C VAL A 16 83.25 -37.07 51.91
N ARG A 17 83.01 -37.78 50.81
CA ARG A 17 82.05 -37.36 49.78
C ARG A 17 80.63 -37.53 50.31
N PHE A 18 80.00 -36.42 50.65
CA PHE A 18 78.54 -36.36 50.71
C PHE A 18 77.99 -36.70 49.32
N PRO A 19 76.99 -37.60 49.19
CA PRO A 19 76.38 -37.87 47.89
C PRO A 19 75.72 -36.58 47.37
N PRO A 20 75.88 -36.23 46.09
CA PRO A 20 75.24 -35.04 45.55
C PRO A 20 73.72 -35.25 45.56
N THR A 21 73.03 -34.55 46.47
CA THR A 21 71.57 -34.47 46.47
C THR A 21 71.15 -33.78 45.16
N LYS A 22 70.76 -34.58 44.16
CA LYS A 22 70.16 -34.05 42.94
C LYS A 22 68.84 -33.38 43.30
N MET A 23 68.87 -32.06 43.43
CA MET A 23 67.66 -31.25 43.55
C MET A 23 66.92 -31.32 42.21
N VAL A 24 65.94 -32.21 42.12
CA VAL A 24 65.06 -32.31 40.95
C VAL A 24 64.05 -31.18 41.03
N LEU A 25 64.31 -30.10 40.30
CA LEU A 25 63.34 -29.03 40.05
C LEU A 25 62.28 -29.54 39.08
N THR A 26 61.19 -30.10 39.61
CA THR A 26 59.97 -30.36 38.83
C THR A 26 59.26 -29.04 38.55
N TYR A 27 59.47 -28.48 37.36
CA TYR A 27 58.70 -27.34 36.88
C TYR A 27 57.31 -27.81 36.41
N SER A 28 56.31 -27.67 37.28
CA SER A 28 54.90 -27.83 36.90
C SER A 28 54.45 -26.53 36.23
N LEU A 29 54.23 -26.55 34.91
CA LEU A 29 53.62 -25.44 34.19
C LEU A 29 52.18 -25.27 34.71
N ILE A 30 51.93 -24.17 35.41
CA ILE A 30 50.62 -23.78 35.92
C ILE A 30 50.04 -22.76 34.94
N ASP A 31 48.82 -22.99 34.47
CA ASP A 31 48.16 -22.20 33.41
C ASP A 31 46.64 -22.27 33.56
N VAL A 32 45.93 -21.35 32.90
CA VAL A 32 44.46 -21.41 32.77
C VAL A 32 44.03 -22.65 31.98
N PRO A 33 42.79 -23.15 32.14
CA PRO A 33 42.33 -24.32 31.42
C PRO A 33 42.35 -24.09 29.90
N GLN A 34 42.90 -25.05 29.15
CA GLN A 34 42.85 -25.08 27.69
C GLN A 34 41.75 -26.06 27.26
N LEU A 35 40.77 -25.56 26.50
CA LEU A 35 39.58 -26.32 26.10
C LEU A 35 39.51 -26.46 24.58
N ASN A 36 39.12 -27.64 24.10
CA ASN A 36 38.81 -27.88 22.69
C ASN A 36 37.46 -28.58 22.59
N LEU A 37 36.48 -27.90 22.00
CA LEU A 37 35.12 -28.36 21.82
C LEU A 37 34.97 -29.06 20.48
N ARG A 38 34.39 -30.27 20.51
CA ARG A 38 34.03 -31.03 19.31
C ARG A 38 32.60 -31.54 19.39
N LEU A 39 31.97 -31.65 18.23
CA LEU A 39 30.78 -32.48 18.06
C LEU A 39 31.15 -33.96 18.31
N GLY A 40 30.21 -34.74 18.84
CA GLY A 40 30.38 -36.16 19.13
C GLY A 40 30.92 -36.97 17.96
N SER A 41 31.87 -37.88 18.22
CA SER A 41 32.66 -38.59 17.20
C SER A 41 31.87 -39.45 16.20
N LYS A 42 30.61 -39.79 16.50
CA LYS A 42 29.69 -40.51 15.59
C LYS A 42 28.84 -39.58 14.72
N LEU A 43 28.83 -38.29 15.01
CA LEU A 43 27.98 -37.30 14.35
C LEU A 43 28.76 -36.55 13.25
N ARG A 44 28.08 -36.25 12.14
CA ARG A 44 28.60 -35.41 11.06
C ARG A 44 27.79 -34.12 11.01
N HIS A 45 28.46 -32.97 11.09
CA HIS A 45 27.86 -31.63 11.03
C HIS A 45 26.89 -31.43 9.83
N SER A 46 27.12 -32.15 8.73
CA SER A 46 26.33 -32.09 7.50
C SER A 46 25.05 -32.93 7.49
N ASN A 47 24.80 -33.74 8.53
CA ASN A 47 23.72 -34.73 8.55
C ASN A 47 22.83 -34.60 9.79
N ILE A 48 22.93 -33.50 10.54
CA ILE A 48 22.10 -33.26 11.73
C ILE A 48 20.75 -32.71 11.26
N VAL A 49 19.68 -33.41 11.60
CA VAL A 49 18.28 -33.11 11.24
C VAL A 49 17.49 -32.85 12.53
N GLU A 50 16.33 -32.18 12.44
CA GLU A 50 15.39 -32.08 13.56
C GLU A 50 15.03 -33.47 14.14
N ASP A 51 14.59 -33.50 15.41
CA ASP A 51 14.25 -34.69 16.22
C ASP A 51 15.41 -35.67 16.53
N MET A 52 16.64 -35.42 16.07
CA MET A 52 17.80 -36.22 16.47
C MET A 52 18.42 -35.79 17.81
N ASP A 53 19.07 -36.73 18.49
CA ASP A 53 19.88 -36.45 19.68
C ASP A 53 21.31 -36.10 19.27
N VAL A 54 21.79 -34.94 19.70
CA VAL A 54 23.13 -34.41 19.44
C VAL A 54 23.91 -34.32 20.75
N TYR A 55 25.20 -34.60 20.71
CA TYR A 55 26.07 -34.37 21.86
C TYR A 55 27.39 -33.72 21.45
N PHE A 56 27.90 -32.91 22.37
CA PHE A 56 29.21 -32.26 22.30
C PHE A 56 30.13 -32.83 23.36
N GLU A 57 31.42 -32.80 23.08
CA GLU A 57 32.48 -33.23 23.98
C GLU A 57 33.52 -32.12 24.11
N CYS A 58 33.74 -31.67 25.34
CA CYS A 58 34.67 -30.62 25.70
C CYS A 58 35.94 -31.25 26.26
N ASN A 59 37.03 -31.24 25.49
CA ASN A 59 38.31 -31.77 25.92
C ASN A 59 39.07 -30.71 26.74
N ILE A 60 39.18 -30.93 28.05
CA ILE A 60 39.78 -29.99 29.01
C ILE A 60 41.18 -30.45 29.39
N ARG A 61 42.17 -29.55 29.24
CA ARG A 61 43.53 -29.72 29.75
C ARG A 61 43.82 -28.58 30.73
N ALA A 62 44.05 -28.90 32.00
CA ALA A 62 44.30 -27.89 33.03
C ALA A 62 45.30 -28.41 34.07
N ASN A 63 46.16 -27.53 34.56
CA ASN A 63 47.02 -27.77 35.71
C ASN A 63 47.12 -26.46 36.54
N PRO A 64 46.53 -26.37 37.74
CA PRO A 64 45.74 -27.40 38.44
C PRO A 64 44.44 -27.76 37.71
N TRP A 65 43.83 -28.89 38.09
CA TRP A 65 42.56 -29.34 37.52
C TRP A 65 41.42 -28.34 37.79
N VAL A 66 40.39 -28.40 36.95
CA VAL A 66 39.26 -27.46 36.97
C VAL A 66 38.34 -27.68 38.18
N THR A 67 37.87 -26.58 38.77
CA THR A 67 36.92 -26.55 39.88
C THR A 67 35.48 -26.38 39.40
N GLU A 68 35.29 -25.70 38.27
CA GLU A 68 33.97 -25.41 37.70
C GLU A 68 34.02 -25.50 36.16
N THR A 69 32.90 -25.91 35.56
CA THR A 69 32.73 -26.08 34.12
C THR A 69 31.38 -25.52 33.68
N GLY A 70 31.37 -24.74 32.61
CA GLY A 70 30.20 -24.10 32.03
C GLY A 70 30.08 -24.36 30.53
N TRP A 71 28.92 -24.04 29.99
CA TRP A 71 28.59 -24.17 28.58
C TRP A 71 27.91 -22.89 28.13
N ARG A 72 28.10 -22.50 26.87
CA ARG A 72 27.52 -21.29 26.28
C ARG A 72 26.84 -21.58 24.96
N PHE A 73 25.78 -20.82 24.69
CA PHE A 73 25.04 -20.80 23.43
C PHE A 73 24.86 -19.34 22.99
N GLU A 74 25.35 -19.00 21.79
CA GLU A 74 25.42 -17.62 21.28
C GLU A 74 26.02 -16.60 22.29
N GLY A 75 27.00 -17.06 23.06
CA GLY A 75 27.71 -16.26 24.08
C GLY A 75 27.00 -16.15 25.43
N LEU A 76 25.77 -16.65 25.57
CA LEU A 76 25.04 -16.69 26.84
C LEU A 76 25.29 -18.02 27.56
N ASP A 77 25.39 -17.98 28.89
CA ASP A 77 25.59 -19.20 29.69
C ASP A 77 24.35 -20.11 29.62
N LEU A 78 24.61 -21.38 29.30
CA LEU A 78 23.61 -22.42 29.09
C LEU A 78 23.42 -23.23 30.38
N HIS A 79 22.17 -23.35 30.84
CA HIS A 79 21.82 -24.09 32.05
C HIS A 79 21.16 -25.43 31.75
N ASN A 80 21.26 -26.37 32.69
CA ASN A 80 20.70 -27.71 32.55
C ASN A 80 19.16 -27.64 32.59
N ASN A 81 18.51 -28.08 31.52
CA ASN A 81 17.06 -28.09 31.39
C ASN A 81 16.61 -29.38 30.70
N ALA A 82 16.55 -30.46 31.49
CA ALA A 82 16.16 -31.79 30.99
C ALA A 82 14.75 -31.81 30.36
N SER A 83 13.83 -30.95 30.81
CA SER A 83 12.49 -30.82 30.22
C SER A 83 12.51 -30.22 28.81
N ALA A 84 13.53 -29.42 28.48
CA ALA A 84 13.80 -28.91 27.14
C ALA A 84 14.83 -29.78 26.37
N GLY A 85 15.18 -30.96 26.88
CA GLY A 85 16.17 -31.85 26.26
C GLY A 85 17.64 -31.43 26.45
N ILE A 86 17.93 -30.40 27.26
CA ILE A 86 19.28 -29.88 27.48
C ILE A 86 19.87 -30.53 28.74
N VAL A 87 20.80 -31.47 28.56
CA VAL A 87 21.46 -32.19 29.65
C VAL A 87 22.96 -31.84 29.68
N LEU A 88 23.39 -31.25 30.79
CA LEU A 88 24.78 -30.82 30.99
C LEU A 88 25.55 -31.78 31.90
N SER A 89 26.82 -31.99 31.56
CA SER A 89 27.83 -32.68 32.36
C SER A 89 29.17 -31.97 32.19
N ASN A 90 30.12 -32.23 33.10
CA ASN A 90 31.39 -31.51 33.22
C ASN A 90 32.20 -31.47 31.91
N GLN A 91 32.06 -32.48 31.05
CA GLN A 91 32.77 -32.57 29.76
C GLN A 91 31.84 -32.83 28.57
N SER A 92 30.52 -32.92 28.76
CA SER A 92 29.58 -33.17 27.67
C SER A 92 28.25 -32.44 27.83
N LEU A 93 27.79 -31.84 26.74
CA LEU A 93 26.43 -31.32 26.57
C LEU A 93 25.67 -32.28 25.65
N VAL A 94 24.48 -32.70 26.05
CA VAL A 94 23.53 -33.45 25.22
C VAL A 94 22.32 -32.57 24.96
N LEU A 95 21.92 -32.50 23.69
CA LEU A 95 20.69 -31.87 23.22
C LEU A 95 19.81 -32.97 22.64
N GLN A 96 18.72 -33.29 23.32
CA GLN A 96 17.76 -34.31 22.89
C GLN A 96 16.72 -33.69 21.95
N LYS A 97 16.36 -34.41 20.88
CA LYS A 97 15.41 -33.96 19.85
C LYS A 97 15.67 -32.52 19.40
N VAL A 98 16.84 -32.28 18.81
CA VAL A 98 17.21 -30.94 18.33
C VAL A 98 16.18 -30.39 17.35
N ASN A 99 16.05 -29.08 17.31
CA ASN A 99 15.15 -28.37 16.40
C ASN A 99 15.85 -27.09 15.91
N ARG A 100 15.18 -26.32 15.05
CA ARG A 100 15.69 -25.04 14.54
C ARG A 100 16.11 -24.02 15.60
N SER A 101 15.50 -23.99 16.79
CA SER A 101 15.91 -23.03 17.84
C SER A 101 17.21 -23.42 18.56
N HIS A 102 17.70 -24.65 18.37
CA HIS A 102 19.03 -25.07 18.82
C HIS A 102 20.16 -24.73 17.82
N ARG A 103 19.84 -24.10 16.68
CA ARG A 103 20.86 -23.63 15.73
C ARG A 103 21.65 -22.48 16.34
N GLY A 104 22.97 -22.58 16.31
CA GLY A 104 23.85 -21.52 16.82
C GLY A 104 25.24 -22.00 17.20
N ARG A 105 26.03 -21.07 17.75
CA ARG A 105 27.40 -21.28 18.20
C ARG A 105 27.43 -21.73 19.66
N TYR A 106 28.06 -22.87 19.90
CA TYR A 106 28.34 -23.40 21.21
C TYR A 106 29.82 -23.22 21.58
N SER A 107 30.10 -22.90 22.84
CA SER A 107 31.43 -23.01 23.46
C SER A 107 31.30 -23.66 24.84
N CYS A 108 32.39 -24.22 25.35
CA CYS A 108 32.51 -24.63 26.75
C CYS A 108 33.55 -23.76 27.47
N THR A 109 33.35 -23.57 28.76
CA THR A 109 34.26 -22.82 29.63
C THR A 109 34.65 -23.65 30.84
N ALA A 110 35.84 -23.44 31.38
CA ALA A 110 36.21 -24.04 32.66
C ALA A 110 37.10 -23.11 33.47
N ILE A 111 37.01 -23.22 34.78
CA ILE A 111 37.70 -22.37 35.75
C ILE A 111 38.62 -23.26 36.59
N ASN A 112 39.86 -22.82 36.78
CA ASN A 112 40.77 -23.32 37.81
C ASN A 112 41.29 -22.13 38.65
N ASN A 113 42.22 -22.40 39.56
CA ASN A 113 42.77 -21.39 40.46
C ASN A 113 43.50 -20.23 39.74
N GLU A 114 43.89 -20.40 38.48
CA GLU A 114 44.61 -19.40 37.68
C GLU A 114 43.68 -18.53 36.84
N GLY A 115 42.45 -18.98 36.59
CA GLY A 115 41.44 -18.24 35.84
C GLY A 115 40.49 -19.10 35.02
N GLN A 116 39.79 -18.44 34.09
CA GLN A 116 38.80 -19.05 33.21
C GLN A 116 39.38 -19.22 31.79
N GLY A 117 39.25 -20.43 31.25
CA GLY A 117 39.44 -20.73 29.84
C GLY A 117 38.11 -20.87 29.10
N GLU A 118 38.13 -20.63 27.79
CA GLU A 118 37.02 -20.89 26.87
C GLU A 118 37.52 -21.67 25.64
N SER A 119 36.66 -22.51 25.06
CA SER A 119 36.97 -23.30 23.87
C SER A 119 36.85 -22.51 22.56
N ASN A 120 37.27 -23.14 21.45
CA ASN A 120 36.75 -22.78 20.14
C ASN A 120 35.20 -22.83 20.11
N HIS A 121 34.59 -22.04 19.24
CA HIS A 121 33.17 -22.15 18.94
C HIS A 121 32.90 -23.28 17.93
N VAL A 122 31.81 -24.02 18.13
CA VAL A 122 31.28 -25.00 17.16
C VAL A 122 29.86 -24.57 16.78
N TYR A 123 29.59 -24.40 15.49
CA TYR A 123 28.27 -24.05 15.00
C TYR A 123 27.41 -25.32 14.76
N LEU A 124 26.28 -25.41 15.47
CA LEU A 124 25.28 -26.44 15.26
C LEU A 124 24.33 -26.03 14.13
N ARG A 125 24.40 -26.73 13.00
CA ARG A 125 23.39 -26.67 11.96
C ARG A 125 22.40 -27.82 12.19
N VAL A 126 21.11 -27.51 12.29
CA VAL A 126 20.03 -28.50 12.41
C VAL A 126 19.14 -28.40 11.18
N GLN A 127 19.30 -29.30 10.22
CA GLN A 127 18.56 -29.32 8.96
C GLN A 127 17.08 -29.63 9.19
N TYR A 128 16.18 -29.00 8.42
CA TYR A 128 14.74 -29.19 8.53
C TYR A 128 14.08 -29.27 7.14
N SER A 129 13.00 -30.06 7.03
CA SER A 129 12.08 -30.01 5.88
C SER A 129 11.42 -28.64 5.82
N PRO A 130 11.05 -28.11 4.63
CA PRO A 130 10.50 -26.76 4.51
C PRO A 130 9.28 -26.53 5.42
N ILE A 131 9.00 -25.28 5.77
CA ILE A 131 7.77 -24.87 6.47
C ILE A 131 7.15 -23.66 5.77
N CYS A 132 5.84 -23.46 5.91
CA CYS A 132 5.20 -22.26 5.37
C CYS A 132 5.73 -21.02 6.08
N ARG A 133 6.09 -19.99 5.30
CA ARG A 133 6.44 -18.68 5.85
C ARG A 133 5.21 -18.09 6.57
N PRO A 134 5.34 -17.51 7.78
CA PRO A 134 4.24 -16.77 8.41
C PRO A 134 3.84 -15.54 7.58
N ASP A 135 2.64 -15.03 7.83
CA ASP A 135 2.14 -13.75 7.31
C ASP A 135 2.09 -13.63 5.76
N GLN A 136 1.93 -14.76 5.06
CA GLN A 136 1.59 -14.79 3.63
C GLN A 136 0.07 -14.69 3.41
N GLU A 137 -0.34 -14.15 2.26
CA GLU A 137 -1.75 -14.08 1.87
C GLU A 137 -2.33 -15.50 1.67
N THR A 138 -3.38 -15.84 2.42
CA THR A 138 -3.98 -17.19 2.40
C THR A 138 -5.36 -17.25 1.76
N THR A 139 -5.97 -16.11 1.41
CA THR A 139 -7.35 -16.07 0.90
C THR A 139 -7.36 -15.29 -0.41
N PHE A 140 -7.84 -15.92 -1.47
CA PHE A 140 -7.86 -15.37 -2.82
C PHE A 140 -9.28 -15.38 -3.36
N THR A 141 -9.74 -14.20 -3.77
CA THR A 141 -11.04 -14.01 -4.41
C THR A 141 -10.93 -14.31 -5.91
N ALA A 142 -11.79 -15.15 -6.45
CA ALA A 142 -11.69 -15.59 -7.85
C ALA A 142 -13.04 -15.61 -8.59
N VAL A 143 -12.97 -15.35 -9.89
CA VAL A 143 -14.11 -15.38 -10.83
C VAL A 143 -13.98 -16.60 -11.75
N ILE A 144 -15.11 -17.23 -12.07
CA ILE A 144 -15.13 -18.41 -12.96
C ILE A 144 -14.52 -18.04 -14.32
N ASN A 145 -13.64 -18.90 -14.83
CA ASN A 145 -12.82 -18.74 -16.04
C ASN A 145 -11.75 -17.63 -16.01
N ARG A 146 -11.54 -16.94 -14.88
CA ARG A 146 -10.42 -16.00 -14.68
C ARG A 146 -9.27 -16.65 -13.90
N PRO A 147 -8.00 -16.42 -14.30
CA PRO A 147 -6.86 -16.89 -13.53
C PRO A 147 -6.62 -15.99 -12.30
N VAL A 148 -6.42 -16.61 -11.14
CA VAL A 148 -5.89 -15.98 -9.93
C VAL A 148 -4.47 -16.48 -9.67
N GLN A 149 -3.57 -15.58 -9.28
CA GLN A 149 -2.17 -15.90 -9.03
C GLN A 149 -1.94 -16.13 -7.53
N ILE A 150 -1.55 -17.34 -7.16
CA ILE A 150 -1.29 -17.73 -5.77
C ILE A 150 0.21 -17.93 -5.60
N GLN A 151 0.84 -17.18 -4.70
CA GLN A 151 2.26 -17.31 -4.37
C GLN A 151 2.42 -18.08 -3.05
N CYS A 152 3.20 -19.15 -3.09
CA CYS A 152 3.62 -19.91 -1.92
C CYS A 152 5.08 -19.60 -1.59
N GLU A 153 5.34 -19.21 -0.34
CA GLU A 153 6.67 -18.99 0.20
C GLU A 153 6.92 -19.89 1.41
N VAL A 154 8.12 -20.50 1.44
CA VAL A 154 8.52 -21.45 2.49
C VAL A 154 9.89 -21.10 3.05
N GLU A 155 10.09 -21.36 4.34
CA GLU A 155 11.42 -21.36 4.95
C GLU A 155 11.99 -22.77 4.87
N ALA A 156 13.23 -22.93 4.38
CA ALA A 156 13.88 -24.23 4.23
C ALA A 156 15.35 -24.17 4.66
N ASP A 157 15.92 -25.31 5.05
CA ASP A 157 17.38 -25.44 5.06
C ASP A 157 17.88 -25.72 3.64
N MET A 158 18.73 -24.82 3.13
CA MET A 158 19.19 -24.73 1.72
C MET A 158 18.13 -24.23 0.72
N ASP A 159 18.66 -23.57 -0.30
CA ASP A 159 17.97 -22.88 -1.39
C ASP A 159 17.54 -23.81 -2.55
N ASP A 160 17.24 -25.09 -2.28
CA ASP A 160 16.80 -26.06 -3.29
C ASP A 160 15.53 -26.77 -2.80
N VAL A 161 14.39 -26.09 -2.99
CA VAL A 161 13.06 -26.60 -2.68
C VAL A 161 12.33 -26.93 -3.98
N ASN A 162 11.97 -28.21 -4.14
CA ASN A 162 11.04 -28.64 -5.17
C ASN A 162 9.60 -28.42 -4.69
N PHE A 163 8.74 -27.90 -5.57
CA PHE A 163 7.36 -27.55 -5.24
C PHE A 163 6.37 -28.43 -6.00
N ARG A 164 5.30 -28.85 -5.31
CA ARG A 164 4.11 -29.44 -5.93
C ARG A 164 2.85 -28.75 -5.41
N TRP A 165 1.91 -28.52 -6.30
CA TRP A 165 0.60 -27.98 -5.99
C TRP A 165 -0.47 -29.07 -6.09
N GLU A 166 -1.44 -29.04 -5.17
CA GLU A 166 -2.57 -29.98 -5.09
C GLU A 166 -3.86 -29.16 -4.84
N PHE A 167 -5.02 -29.64 -5.28
CA PHE A 167 -6.30 -28.97 -5.05
C PHE A 167 -7.29 -29.94 -4.40
N ASN A 168 -8.03 -29.46 -3.40
CA ASN A 168 -9.12 -30.19 -2.76
C ASN A 168 -10.41 -29.36 -2.89
N GLY A 169 -11.16 -29.64 -3.96
CA GLY A 169 -12.50 -29.10 -4.20
C GLY A 169 -13.59 -29.92 -3.52
N THR A 170 -14.82 -29.44 -3.61
CA THR A 170 -16.00 -30.11 -3.02
C THR A 170 -16.53 -31.28 -3.86
N SER A 171 -15.96 -31.54 -5.04
CA SER A 171 -16.36 -32.63 -5.93
C SER A 171 -15.74 -33.98 -5.53
N PRO A 172 -16.52 -35.07 -5.47
CA PRO A 172 -16.01 -36.40 -5.08
C PRO A 172 -15.14 -36.98 -6.19
N GLY A 173 -13.82 -36.83 -6.04
CA GLY A 173 -12.83 -37.26 -7.03
C GLY A 173 -12.14 -36.11 -7.78
N GLY A 174 -12.07 -34.91 -7.19
CA GLY A 174 -11.32 -33.78 -7.73
C GLY A 174 -9.92 -34.19 -8.21
N ASP A 175 -9.69 -34.04 -9.51
CA ASP A 175 -8.49 -34.50 -10.21
C ASP A 175 -7.28 -33.72 -9.68
N VAL A 176 -6.31 -34.39 -9.06
CA VAL A 176 -5.13 -33.74 -8.46
C VAL A 176 -4.21 -33.26 -9.59
N GLN A 177 -4.46 -32.06 -10.09
CA GLN A 177 -3.64 -31.40 -11.10
C GLN A 177 -2.31 -30.98 -10.48
N VAL A 178 -1.30 -31.85 -10.58
CA VAL A 178 0.06 -31.56 -10.12
C VAL A 178 0.72 -30.57 -11.08
N ILE A 179 0.63 -29.28 -10.72
CA ILE A 179 1.33 -28.22 -11.44
C ILE A 179 2.76 -28.13 -10.88
N SER A 180 3.70 -28.78 -11.54
CA SER A 180 5.13 -28.59 -11.27
C SER A 180 5.58 -27.29 -11.93
N VAL A 181 5.81 -26.26 -11.10
CA VAL A 181 6.37 -24.97 -11.53
C VAL A 181 7.81 -24.90 -11.00
N PRO A 182 8.82 -24.60 -11.85
CA PRO A 182 10.16 -24.31 -11.35
C PRO A 182 10.07 -23.08 -10.45
N GLY A 183 10.19 -23.30 -9.14
CA GLY A 183 10.23 -22.23 -8.17
C GLY A 183 11.51 -21.41 -8.29
N THR A 184 11.47 -20.21 -7.73
CA THR A 184 12.70 -19.70 -7.10
C THR A 184 13.02 -20.58 -5.89
N THR A 185 14.27 -20.54 -5.44
CA THR A 185 14.85 -21.39 -4.39
C THR A 185 13.95 -21.70 -3.19
N THR A 186 13.11 -20.73 -2.77
CA THR A 186 12.16 -20.83 -1.65
C THR A 186 10.74 -20.34 -1.97
N LYS A 187 10.39 -20.06 -3.24
CA LYS A 187 9.04 -19.62 -3.65
C LYS A 187 8.54 -20.26 -4.94
N SER A 188 7.26 -20.62 -4.96
CA SER A 188 6.54 -21.07 -6.17
C SER A 188 5.27 -20.25 -6.38
N VAL A 189 4.85 -20.11 -7.63
CA VAL A 189 3.66 -19.33 -8.03
C VAL A 189 2.82 -20.19 -8.96
N VAL A 190 1.52 -20.28 -8.69
CA VAL A 190 0.56 -20.99 -9.54
C VAL A 190 -0.52 -20.04 -10.03
N ASN A 191 -0.87 -20.14 -11.32
CA ASN A 191 -2.03 -19.44 -11.90
C ASN A 191 -3.21 -20.42 -11.88
N TYR A 192 -4.03 -20.36 -10.84
CA TYR A 192 -5.22 -21.21 -10.67
C TYR A 192 -6.40 -20.61 -11.42
N THR A 193 -7.30 -21.41 -12.01
CA THR A 193 -8.48 -20.90 -12.75
C THR A 193 -9.70 -21.78 -12.48
N PRO A 194 -10.65 -21.36 -11.63
CA PRO A 194 -11.88 -22.12 -11.40
C PRO A 194 -12.73 -22.16 -12.69
N ARG A 195 -13.34 -23.30 -12.98
CA ARG A 195 -14.20 -23.53 -14.16
C ARG A 195 -15.67 -23.75 -13.78
N SER A 196 -15.93 -24.22 -12.56
CA SER A 196 -17.25 -24.38 -11.96
C SER A 196 -17.24 -24.09 -10.45
N GLU A 197 -18.42 -23.98 -9.84
CA GLU A 197 -18.57 -23.74 -8.39
C GLU A 197 -17.87 -24.79 -7.50
N SER A 198 -17.67 -26.01 -8.00
CA SER A 198 -16.90 -27.07 -7.35
C SER A 198 -15.41 -26.76 -7.17
N ASP A 199 -14.91 -25.77 -7.91
CA ASP A 199 -13.49 -25.45 -8.03
C ASP A 199 -13.08 -24.32 -7.08
N PHE A 200 -14.04 -23.81 -6.29
CA PHE A 200 -13.79 -23.06 -5.06
C PHE A 200 -13.51 -24.05 -3.92
N GLY A 201 -12.48 -23.78 -3.12
CA GLY A 201 -11.95 -24.74 -2.16
C GLY A 201 -10.53 -24.41 -1.70
N THR A 202 -9.77 -25.42 -1.31
CA THR A 202 -8.40 -25.23 -0.81
C THR A 202 -7.37 -25.71 -1.83
N VAL A 203 -6.49 -24.79 -2.23
CA VAL A 203 -5.26 -25.08 -2.98
C VAL A 203 -4.13 -25.29 -1.96
N TYR A 204 -3.42 -26.41 -2.07
CA TYR A 204 -2.29 -26.76 -1.22
C TYR A 204 -0.97 -26.62 -1.99
N CYS A 205 -0.02 -25.93 -1.38
CA CYS A 205 1.38 -25.93 -1.78
C CYS A 205 2.18 -26.85 -0.88
N TRP A 206 3.04 -27.66 -1.47
CA TRP A 206 4.00 -28.48 -0.75
C TRP A 206 5.43 -28.21 -1.24
N GLY A 207 6.34 -27.91 -0.31
CA GLY A 207 7.77 -27.86 -0.51
C GLY A 207 8.48 -29.14 -0.03
N THR A 208 9.47 -29.59 -0.80
CA THR A 208 10.37 -30.72 -0.49
C THR A 208 11.82 -30.31 -0.73
N ASN A 209 12.69 -30.49 0.26
CA ASN A 209 14.15 -30.33 0.11
C ASN A 209 14.88 -31.67 0.31
N ASN A 210 16.21 -31.63 0.46
CA ASN A 210 17.05 -32.80 0.72
C ASN A 210 16.84 -33.49 2.08
N VAL A 211 16.17 -32.82 3.04
CA VAL A 211 15.78 -33.41 4.33
C VAL A 211 14.47 -34.18 4.18
N GLY A 212 13.51 -33.59 3.48
CA GLY A 212 12.22 -34.21 3.19
C GLY A 212 11.15 -33.20 2.80
N THR A 213 9.91 -33.69 2.77
CA THR A 213 8.70 -32.90 2.52
C THR A 213 8.22 -32.21 3.80
N GLN A 214 7.58 -31.06 3.64
CA GLN A 214 6.73 -30.43 4.65
C GLN A 214 5.87 -31.44 5.44
N SER A 215 5.74 -31.23 6.76
CA SER A 215 4.80 -32.01 7.59
C SER A 215 3.34 -31.62 7.35
N ASN A 216 3.08 -30.33 7.10
CA ASN A 216 1.80 -29.77 6.73
C ASN A 216 1.99 -28.86 5.50
N PRO A 217 1.09 -28.91 4.50
CA PRO A 217 1.14 -28.01 3.35
C PRO A 217 0.76 -26.58 3.72
N CYS A 218 1.13 -25.64 2.86
CA CYS A 218 0.57 -24.28 2.91
C CYS A 218 -0.79 -24.30 2.22
N ALA A 219 -1.82 -23.82 2.92
CA ALA A 219 -3.21 -23.88 2.47
C ALA A 219 -3.70 -22.49 2.04
N PHE A 220 -4.21 -22.40 0.83
CA PHE A 220 -4.76 -21.18 0.24
C PHE A 220 -6.24 -21.40 -0.09
N PHE A 221 -7.11 -20.52 0.39
CA PHE A 221 -8.55 -20.59 0.21
C PHE A 221 -8.94 -19.78 -1.02
N VAL A 222 -9.44 -20.46 -2.05
CA VAL A 222 -9.97 -19.81 -3.25
C VAL A 222 -11.49 -19.71 -3.10
N ILE A 223 -11.99 -18.49 -2.90
CA ILE A 223 -13.40 -18.19 -2.65
C ILE A 223 -14.02 -17.49 -3.88
N PRO A 224 -15.33 -17.68 -4.13
CA PRO A 224 -16.01 -16.96 -5.19
C PRO A 224 -16.00 -15.45 -4.89
N ALA A 225 -15.78 -14.66 -5.94
CA ALA A 225 -16.01 -13.22 -5.89
C ALA A 225 -17.48 -12.89 -5.69
N GLU A 226 -17.75 -11.82 -4.94
CA GLU A 226 -19.10 -11.31 -4.73
C GLU A 226 -19.41 -10.16 -5.72
N PRO A 227 -20.63 -10.13 -6.30
CA PRO A 227 -21.12 -8.97 -7.05
C PRO A 227 -21.15 -7.71 -6.17
N PRO A 228 -21.15 -6.49 -6.76
CA PRO A 228 -21.13 -5.26 -5.97
C PRO A 228 -22.35 -5.13 -5.06
N SER A 229 -22.17 -4.45 -3.94
CA SER A 229 -23.28 -4.01 -3.10
C SER A 229 -24.24 -3.05 -3.83
N GLU A 230 -25.47 -2.96 -3.35
CA GLU A 230 -26.48 -2.04 -3.88
C GLU A 230 -26.04 -0.57 -3.66
N VAL A 231 -26.22 0.26 -4.69
CA VAL A 231 -25.91 1.70 -4.62
C VAL A 231 -26.78 2.38 -3.56
N GLN A 232 -26.21 3.37 -2.86
CA GLN A 232 -26.84 4.00 -1.69
C GLN A 232 -27.24 5.44 -2.00
N ASN A 233 -28.20 5.99 -1.24
CA ASN A 233 -28.60 7.41 -1.29
C ASN A 233 -28.93 7.95 -2.70
N CYS A 234 -29.45 7.11 -3.59
CA CYS A 234 -29.92 7.55 -4.90
C CYS A 234 -31.02 8.61 -4.76
N SER A 235 -30.90 9.71 -5.51
CA SER A 235 -31.94 10.74 -5.57
C SER A 235 -31.96 11.47 -6.90
N ALA A 236 -33.08 12.14 -7.17
CA ALA A 236 -33.31 12.96 -8.35
C ALA A 236 -33.13 14.46 -8.01
N ALA A 237 -32.64 15.23 -8.98
CA ALA A 237 -32.54 16.68 -8.92
C ALA A 237 -32.71 17.29 -10.31
N GLU A 238 -32.86 18.61 -10.39
CA GLU A 238 -32.94 19.36 -11.66
C GLU A 238 -34.04 18.84 -12.62
N GLU A 239 -35.18 18.42 -12.04
CA GLU A 239 -36.36 17.98 -12.79
C GLU A 239 -36.95 19.13 -13.63
N THR A 240 -37.16 18.87 -14.92
CA THR A 240 -37.79 19.78 -15.88
C THR A 240 -38.93 19.08 -16.61
N GLU A 241 -39.52 19.76 -17.59
CA GLU A 241 -40.51 19.16 -18.50
C GLU A 241 -39.95 18.01 -19.34
N THR A 242 -38.63 17.88 -19.53
CA THR A 242 -38.04 16.91 -20.47
C THR A 242 -36.72 16.28 -20.00
N SER A 243 -36.33 16.52 -18.74
CA SER A 243 -35.05 16.07 -18.18
C SER A 243 -35.11 15.92 -16.67
N PHE A 244 -34.21 15.12 -16.13
CA PHE A 244 -33.86 15.11 -14.70
C PHE A 244 -32.41 14.63 -14.54
N LYS A 245 -31.83 14.89 -13.38
CA LYS A 245 -30.50 14.40 -13.01
C LYS A 245 -30.63 13.37 -11.89
N VAL A 246 -29.91 12.25 -12.01
CA VAL A 246 -29.86 11.18 -11.01
C VAL A 246 -28.43 11.08 -10.48
N PHE A 247 -28.30 10.98 -9.17
CA PHE A 247 -27.02 10.71 -8.52
C PHE A 247 -27.22 9.76 -7.33
N CYS A 248 -26.25 8.87 -7.12
CA CYS A 248 -26.17 7.96 -5.99
C CYS A 248 -24.76 7.98 -5.39
N ASN A 249 -24.60 7.31 -4.26
CA ASN A 249 -23.31 6.92 -3.70
C ASN A 249 -22.99 5.49 -4.13
N ALA A 250 -21.75 5.24 -4.55
CA ALA A 250 -21.21 3.88 -4.57
C ALA A 250 -21.15 3.33 -3.14
N SER A 251 -21.43 2.03 -2.97
CA SER A 251 -21.11 1.34 -1.73
C SER A 251 -19.61 1.06 -1.71
N PHE A 252 -18.93 1.24 -0.58
CA PHE A 252 -17.49 1.01 -0.48
C PHE A 252 -17.24 -0.28 0.30
N ASP A 253 -17.01 -1.37 -0.42
CA ASP A 253 -16.63 -2.66 0.14
C ASP A 253 -15.10 -2.82 0.09
N GLU A 254 -14.42 -2.57 1.20
CA GLU A 254 -12.94 -2.67 1.35
C GLU A 254 -12.35 -4.05 1.00
N SER A 255 -13.21 -5.07 0.82
CA SER A 255 -12.84 -6.45 0.52
C SER A 255 -12.81 -6.82 -0.96
N ASN A 256 -13.19 -5.92 -1.88
CA ASN A 256 -13.35 -6.25 -3.30
C ASN A 256 -12.31 -5.54 -4.18
N ASP A 257 -11.28 -6.28 -4.61
CA ASP A 257 -10.22 -5.79 -5.53
C ASP A 257 -10.67 -5.84 -7.02
N LEU A 258 -11.98 -5.77 -7.28
CA LEU A 258 -12.57 -5.85 -8.62
C LEU A 258 -13.06 -4.47 -9.07
N GLU A 259 -12.75 -4.10 -10.31
CA GLU A 259 -13.25 -2.86 -10.92
C GLU A 259 -14.78 -2.89 -11.06
N GLU A 260 -15.44 -1.80 -10.64
CA GLU A 260 -16.89 -1.64 -10.70
C GLU A 260 -17.30 -0.63 -11.78
N HIS A 261 -18.39 -0.95 -12.48
CA HIS A 261 -19.09 -0.05 -13.40
C HIS A 261 -20.55 0.10 -13.01
N PHE A 262 -21.13 1.28 -13.26
CA PHE A 262 -22.51 1.59 -12.93
C PHE A 262 -23.37 1.67 -14.19
N TYR A 263 -24.59 1.16 -14.10
CA TYR A 263 -25.58 1.20 -15.16
C TYR A 263 -26.86 1.86 -14.68
N VAL A 264 -27.46 2.65 -15.56
CA VAL A 264 -28.74 3.32 -15.33
C VAL A 264 -29.69 2.99 -16.48
N GLU A 265 -30.82 2.36 -16.18
CA GLU A 265 -31.91 2.11 -17.12
C GLU A 265 -33.09 3.05 -16.83
N ILE A 266 -33.61 3.72 -17.86
CA ILE A 266 -34.77 4.62 -17.79
C ILE A 266 -35.94 3.96 -18.53
N ARG A 267 -37.01 3.67 -17.79
CA ARG A 267 -38.25 3.07 -18.33
C ARG A 267 -39.43 3.98 -18.08
N GLU A 268 -40.37 4.06 -19.01
CA GLU A 268 -41.67 4.69 -18.74
C GLU A 268 -42.49 3.79 -17.80
N LEU A 269 -43.04 4.33 -16.71
CA LEU A 269 -43.67 3.54 -15.64
C LEU A 269 -44.98 2.87 -16.09
N THR A 270 -45.68 3.46 -17.06
CA THR A 270 -46.98 3.02 -17.61
C THR A 270 -46.86 1.92 -18.64
N THR A 271 -45.88 2.01 -19.56
CA THR A 271 -45.67 1.06 -20.67
C THR A 271 -44.61 0.01 -20.36
N GLY A 272 -43.68 0.31 -19.45
CA GLY A 272 -42.50 -0.51 -19.16
C GLY A 272 -41.40 -0.44 -20.22
N GLU A 273 -41.57 0.38 -21.26
CA GLU A 273 -40.63 0.53 -22.37
C GLU A 273 -39.29 1.10 -21.89
N LEU A 274 -38.18 0.47 -22.29
CA LEU A 274 -36.83 0.96 -22.02
C LEU A 274 -36.50 2.07 -23.03
N LEU A 275 -36.46 3.31 -22.55
CA LEU A 275 -36.23 4.47 -23.39
C LEU A 275 -34.74 4.79 -23.55
N GLN A 276 -33.98 4.70 -22.45
CA GLN A 276 -32.56 5.06 -22.42
C GLN A 276 -31.79 4.14 -21.47
N ASN A 277 -30.54 3.85 -21.79
CA ASN A 277 -29.60 3.21 -20.89
C ASN A 277 -28.24 3.93 -20.90
N PHE A 278 -27.53 3.82 -19.78
CA PHE A 278 -26.23 4.45 -19.58
C PHE A 278 -25.26 3.47 -18.92
N SER A 279 -23.99 3.58 -19.27
CA SER A 279 -22.86 2.91 -18.61
C SER A 279 -21.89 3.99 -18.15
N LEU A 280 -21.48 3.93 -16.88
CA LEU A 280 -20.84 5.02 -16.16
C LEU A 280 -19.73 4.47 -15.25
N ASN A 281 -18.69 5.26 -15.02
CA ASN A 281 -17.66 4.95 -14.00
C ASN A 281 -18.02 5.48 -12.60
N PHE A 282 -19.05 6.33 -12.51
CA PHE A 282 -19.60 6.87 -11.27
C PHE A 282 -21.13 6.94 -11.41
N PRO A 283 -21.92 6.70 -10.36
CA PRO A 283 -23.37 6.62 -10.46
C PRO A 283 -24.04 8.01 -10.47
N GLU A 284 -23.69 8.85 -11.45
CA GLU A 284 -24.28 10.18 -11.70
C GLU A 284 -24.55 10.38 -13.21
N VAL A 285 -25.78 10.77 -13.56
CA VAL A 285 -26.18 10.99 -14.96
C VAL A 285 -27.27 12.06 -15.10
N ALA A 286 -27.21 12.84 -16.18
CA ALA A 286 -28.27 13.77 -16.58
C ALA A 286 -29.07 13.20 -17.77
N VAL A 287 -30.32 12.83 -17.51
CA VAL A 287 -31.26 12.24 -18.49
C VAL A 287 -32.02 13.36 -19.20
N ARG A 288 -32.19 13.28 -20.51
CA ARG A 288 -32.80 14.34 -21.34
C ARG A 288 -33.65 13.74 -22.47
N GLY A 289 -34.57 14.53 -23.01
CA GLY A 289 -35.44 14.10 -24.12
C GLY A 289 -36.59 13.20 -23.68
N LEU A 290 -37.11 13.44 -22.48
CA LEU A 290 -38.28 12.76 -21.91
C LEU A 290 -39.57 13.52 -22.25
N ASP A 291 -40.72 12.85 -22.14
CA ASP A 291 -42.03 13.43 -22.36
C ASP A 291 -42.53 14.18 -21.10
N PRO A 292 -43.13 15.38 -21.23
CA PRO A 292 -43.62 16.16 -20.09
C PRO A 292 -44.84 15.58 -19.39
N GLY A 293 -44.83 15.62 -18.06
CA GLY A 293 -45.92 15.13 -17.21
C GLY A 293 -45.96 13.61 -17.06
N THR A 294 -44.89 12.92 -17.46
CA THR A 294 -44.81 11.45 -17.50
C THR A 294 -44.01 10.90 -16.32
N TRP A 295 -44.43 9.73 -15.82
CA TRP A 295 -43.75 8.99 -14.75
C TRP A 295 -42.74 8.00 -15.33
N TYR A 296 -41.54 7.98 -14.74
CA TYR A 296 -40.43 7.13 -15.14
C TYR A 296 -39.95 6.28 -13.97
N SER A 297 -39.68 5.00 -14.25
CA SER A 297 -38.93 4.11 -13.38
C SER A 297 -37.46 4.16 -13.79
N VAL A 298 -36.59 4.49 -12.84
CA VAL A 298 -35.14 4.52 -13.03
C VAL A 298 -34.51 3.42 -12.18
N SER A 299 -33.78 2.52 -12.84
CA SER A 299 -33.05 1.42 -12.21
C SER A 299 -31.55 1.69 -12.26
N VAL A 300 -30.92 1.87 -11.10
CA VAL A 300 -29.47 2.06 -10.96
C VAL A 300 -28.84 0.83 -10.33
N PHE A 301 -27.83 0.24 -10.96
CA PHE A 301 -27.10 -0.91 -10.42
C PHE A 301 -25.61 -0.84 -10.74
N ALA A 302 -24.80 -1.49 -9.92
CA ALA A 302 -23.36 -1.68 -10.13
C ALA A 302 -23.08 -3.08 -10.70
N THR A 303 -21.96 -3.23 -11.39
CA THR A 303 -21.49 -4.51 -11.96
C THR A 303 -19.98 -4.63 -11.85
N ASN A 304 -19.48 -5.81 -11.51
CA ASN A 304 -18.06 -6.18 -11.58
C ASN A 304 -17.93 -7.52 -12.35
N GLU A 305 -16.74 -8.13 -12.36
CA GLU A 305 -16.53 -9.43 -13.00
C GLU A 305 -17.31 -10.60 -12.37
N ALA A 306 -17.71 -10.49 -11.11
CA ALA A 306 -18.50 -11.50 -10.40
C ALA A 306 -20.00 -11.44 -10.74
N GLY A 307 -20.52 -10.25 -11.06
CA GLY A 307 -21.91 -10.09 -11.49
C GLY A 307 -22.45 -8.68 -11.29
N ARG A 308 -23.78 -8.58 -11.13
CA ARG A 308 -24.52 -7.33 -10.91
C ARG A 308 -25.04 -7.23 -9.48
N SER A 309 -25.07 -6.01 -8.96
CA SER A 309 -25.76 -5.67 -7.71
C SER A 309 -27.27 -5.87 -7.84
N LYS A 310 -27.97 -5.77 -6.71
CA LYS A 310 -29.40 -5.46 -6.75
C LYS A 310 -29.60 -4.05 -7.33
N PRO A 311 -30.64 -3.83 -8.16
CA PRO A 311 -30.94 -2.49 -8.66
C PRO A 311 -31.69 -1.67 -7.63
N TYR A 312 -31.19 -0.47 -7.36
CA TYR A 312 -31.92 0.57 -6.66
C TYR A 312 -32.94 1.18 -7.63
N LEU A 313 -34.20 1.29 -7.19
CA LEU A 313 -35.31 1.79 -8.01
C LEU A 313 -35.77 3.17 -7.52
N LEU A 314 -35.82 4.14 -8.44
CA LEU A 314 -36.42 5.45 -8.26
C LEU A 314 -37.66 5.59 -9.15
N GLU A 315 -38.69 6.28 -8.66
CA GLU A 315 -39.81 6.76 -9.47
C GLU A 315 -39.70 8.28 -9.56
N ILE A 316 -39.63 8.81 -10.79
CA ILE A 316 -39.40 10.24 -11.07
C ILE A 316 -40.50 10.75 -12.00
N HIS A 317 -40.99 11.96 -11.74
CA HIS A 317 -42.02 12.61 -12.55
C HIS A 317 -41.43 13.83 -13.27
N THR A 318 -41.64 13.93 -14.58
CA THR A 318 -41.29 15.14 -15.33
C THR A 318 -42.36 16.20 -15.18
N LEU A 319 -41.97 17.48 -15.19
CA LEU A 319 -42.92 18.57 -15.04
C LEU A 319 -43.93 18.60 -16.21
N SER A 320 -45.21 18.80 -15.89
CA SER A 320 -46.22 19.07 -16.91
C SER A 320 -45.97 20.43 -17.56
N ARG A 321 -46.13 20.53 -18.89
CA ARG A 321 -46.10 21.81 -19.61
C ARG A 321 -47.07 22.81 -18.96
N PRO A 322 -46.64 24.04 -18.64
CA PRO A 322 -47.54 25.06 -18.12
C PRO A 322 -48.62 25.32 -19.17
N ALA A 323 -49.88 25.29 -18.74
CA ALA A 323 -51.00 25.58 -19.63
C ALA A 323 -50.84 27.00 -20.19
N THR A 324 -50.56 27.11 -21.49
CA THR A 324 -50.64 28.38 -22.20
C THR A 324 -52.09 28.85 -22.13
N THR A 325 -52.36 29.77 -21.20
CA THR A 325 -53.55 30.59 -21.24
C THR A 325 -53.44 31.42 -22.51
N ASN A 326 -54.01 30.90 -23.59
CA ASN A 326 -54.30 31.67 -24.78
C ASN A 326 -55.27 32.78 -24.35
N ILE A 327 -54.72 33.92 -23.94
CA ILE A 327 -55.45 35.18 -23.85
C ILE A 327 -55.81 35.53 -25.29
N THR A 328 -56.91 34.94 -25.74
CA THR A 328 -57.56 35.29 -27.00
C THR A 328 -57.89 36.77 -26.92
N GLY A 329 -57.43 37.52 -27.93
CA GLY A 329 -57.48 38.98 -27.93
C GLY A 329 -58.90 39.49 -27.69
N THR A 330 -59.15 39.94 -26.46
CA THR A 330 -60.32 40.74 -26.09
C THR A 330 -59.78 42.06 -25.56
N GLY A 331 -60.36 43.17 -26.03
CA GLY A 331 -59.69 44.46 -26.05
C GLY A 331 -59.31 45.01 -24.68
N TRP A 332 -58.31 45.90 -24.68
CA TRP A 332 -57.90 46.73 -23.55
C TRP A 332 -59.05 47.59 -23.02
N ASN A 333 -59.93 47.00 -22.22
CA ASN A 333 -60.91 47.72 -21.43
C ASN A 333 -60.18 48.29 -20.21
N LEU A 334 -59.56 49.45 -20.42
CA LEU A 334 -59.00 50.24 -19.33
C LEU A 334 -60.19 50.81 -18.53
N GLU A 335 -60.56 50.14 -17.44
CA GLU A 335 -61.59 50.64 -16.53
C GLU A 335 -61.24 52.07 -16.10
N SER A 336 -62.17 52.99 -16.37
CA SER A 336 -61.92 54.42 -16.34
C SER A 336 -61.86 54.97 -14.90
N SER A 337 -60.75 54.70 -14.21
CA SER A 337 -60.46 55.33 -12.93
C SER A 337 -60.19 56.82 -13.14
N PRO A 338 -60.94 57.74 -12.50
CA PRO A 338 -60.86 59.18 -12.75
C PRO A 338 -59.49 59.80 -12.38
N LEU A 339 -58.66 59.08 -11.62
CA LEU A 339 -57.32 59.50 -11.22
C LEU A 339 -56.33 59.60 -12.41
N ILE A 340 -56.52 58.80 -13.47
CA ILE A 340 -55.61 58.76 -14.63
C ILE A 340 -55.64 60.09 -15.41
N PHE A 341 -56.84 60.69 -15.55
CA PHE A 341 -56.99 62.00 -16.19
C PHE A 341 -56.35 63.14 -15.40
N ILE A 342 -56.35 63.07 -14.07
CA ILE A 342 -55.75 64.11 -13.19
C ILE A 342 -54.23 64.14 -13.35
N ILE A 343 -53.58 62.96 -13.40
CA ILE A 343 -52.13 62.84 -13.59
C ILE A 343 -51.73 63.31 -15.01
N GLY A 344 -52.49 62.90 -16.04
CA GLY A 344 -52.25 63.33 -17.43
C GLY A 344 -52.40 64.85 -17.63
N ALA A 345 -53.44 65.46 -17.06
CA ALA A 345 -53.67 66.91 -17.15
C ALA A 345 -52.60 67.72 -16.40
N GLY A 346 -52.16 67.26 -15.22
CA GLY A 346 -51.09 67.89 -14.46
C GLY A 346 -49.74 67.89 -15.19
N ALA A 347 -49.36 66.75 -15.75
CA ALA A 347 -48.12 66.61 -16.52
C ALA A 347 -48.15 67.46 -17.81
N GLY A 348 -49.26 67.43 -18.57
CA GLY A 348 -49.42 68.24 -19.79
C GLY A 348 -49.42 69.75 -19.52
N GLY A 349 -50.06 70.19 -18.43
CA GLY A 349 -50.07 71.59 -18.01
C GLY A 349 -48.68 72.12 -17.64
N LEU A 350 -47.90 71.34 -16.88
CA LEU A 350 -46.52 71.69 -16.55
C LEU A 350 -45.64 71.80 -17.80
N LEU A 351 -45.79 70.88 -18.76
CA LEU A 351 -45.01 70.87 -20.00
C LEU A 351 -45.34 72.11 -20.88
N LEU A 352 -46.62 72.52 -20.95
CA LEU A 352 -47.02 73.77 -21.61
C LEU A 352 -46.44 75.02 -20.93
N VAL A 353 -46.44 75.08 -19.59
CA VAL A 353 -45.84 76.21 -18.85
C VAL A 353 -44.34 76.30 -19.12
N VAL A 354 -43.61 75.17 -19.13
CA VAL A 354 -42.19 75.12 -19.49
C VAL A 354 -41.95 75.61 -20.92
N ILE A 355 -42.77 75.18 -21.90
CA ILE A 355 -42.68 75.66 -23.29
C ILE A 355 -42.92 77.18 -23.37
N ILE A 356 -43.92 77.72 -22.67
CA ILE A 356 -44.21 79.16 -22.64
C ILE A 356 -43.04 79.94 -22.04
N ILE A 357 -42.44 79.46 -20.93
CA ILE A 357 -41.25 80.07 -20.32
C ILE A 357 -40.06 80.03 -21.28
N CYS A 358 -39.78 78.90 -21.93
CA CYS A 358 -38.72 78.76 -22.92
C CYS A 358 -38.92 79.71 -24.12
N CYS A 359 -40.15 79.83 -24.63
CA CYS A 359 -40.48 80.78 -25.69
C CYS A 359 -40.32 82.24 -25.26
N ALA A 360 -40.75 82.59 -24.05
CA ALA A 360 -40.59 83.94 -23.49
C ALA A 360 -39.10 84.30 -23.27
N LEU A 361 -38.28 83.35 -22.81
CA LEU A 361 -36.83 83.51 -22.68
C LEU A 361 -36.16 83.67 -24.05
N LYS A 362 -36.49 82.83 -25.04
CA LYS A 362 -36.00 83.00 -26.43
C LYS A 362 -36.40 84.36 -27.02
N TYR A 363 -37.62 84.83 -26.78
CA TYR A 363 -38.09 86.13 -27.25
C TYR A 363 -37.34 87.30 -26.58
N ARG A 364 -37.08 87.23 -25.26
CA ARG A 364 -36.29 88.25 -24.55
C ARG A 364 -34.80 88.24 -24.93
N LEU A 365 -34.21 87.06 -25.17
CA LEU A 365 -32.83 86.94 -25.66
C LEU A 365 -32.69 87.45 -27.10
N SER A 366 -33.67 87.15 -27.97
CA SER A 366 -33.75 87.70 -29.33
C SER A 366 -33.87 89.23 -29.33
N ARG A 367 -34.72 89.81 -28.47
CA ARG A 367 -34.80 91.28 -28.29
C ARG A 367 -33.52 91.91 -27.76
N ARG A 368 -32.72 91.23 -26.92
CA ARG A 368 -31.40 91.72 -26.49
C ARG A 368 -30.38 91.72 -27.64
N LYS A 369 -30.43 90.71 -28.53
CA LYS A 369 -29.51 90.61 -29.68
C LYS A 369 -29.77 91.62 -30.81
N SER A 370 -30.83 92.43 -30.71
CA SER A 370 -31.18 93.48 -31.67
C SER A 370 -30.71 94.89 -31.26
N LYS A 371 -29.83 95.01 -30.25
CA LYS A 371 -29.38 96.32 -29.74
C LYS A 371 -27.85 96.54 -29.69
N ASP A 372 -27.05 95.51 -29.94
CA ASP A 372 -25.57 95.58 -29.95
C ASP A 372 -25.00 95.17 -31.32
N SER A 373 -25.29 95.96 -32.35
CA SER A 373 -24.69 95.81 -33.69
C SER A 373 -24.47 97.16 -34.39
N LEU A 374 -23.50 97.93 -33.91
CA LEU A 374 -22.94 99.07 -34.66
C LEU A 374 -21.43 99.19 -34.36
N SER A 375 -20.62 99.27 -35.42
CA SER A 375 -19.14 99.33 -35.41
C SER A 375 -18.42 98.06 -34.90
N GLY A 376 -17.51 97.44 -35.66
CA GLY A 376 -17.08 97.75 -37.02
C GLY A 376 -16.21 96.65 -37.63
N GLN A 377 -16.17 96.57 -38.96
CA GLN A 377 -15.21 95.76 -39.72
C GLN A 377 -13.81 96.37 -39.62
N VAL A 378 -12.77 95.55 -39.85
CA VAL A 378 -11.74 95.75 -40.92
C VAL A 378 -10.89 94.47 -41.02
N ASN A 379 -10.97 93.82 -42.20
CA ASN A 379 -9.90 93.16 -43.00
C ASN A 379 -8.91 92.15 -42.36
N GLU A 380 -8.39 91.11 -43.05
CA GLU A 380 -8.66 90.53 -44.38
C GLU A 380 -7.80 89.25 -44.60
N LYS A 381 -8.35 88.23 -45.29
CA LYS A 381 -7.68 87.08 -45.99
C LYS A 381 -6.71 86.16 -45.19
N SER A 382 -7.00 84.85 -45.11
CA SER A 382 -6.56 83.78 -46.05
C SER A 382 -5.09 83.35 -45.83
N ALA A 383 -4.69 82.11 -45.58
CA ALA A 383 -5.35 80.80 -45.43
C ALA A 383 -4.51 79.95 -44.41
N HIS A 384 -4.52 78.60 -44.27
CA HIS A 384 -5.11 77.49 -45.02
C HIS A 384 -5.19 76.21 -44.15
N ASN A 385 -6.11 75.31 -44.50
CA ASN A 385 -6.11 73.85 -44.30
C ASN A 385 -5.84 73.15 -42.95
N SER A 386 -6.84 72.31 -42.64
CA SER A 386 -6.75 70.90 -42.24
C SER A 386 -6.69 70.54 -40.76
N GLU A 387 -7.73 69.81 -40.40
CA GLU A 387 -8.02 69.15 -39.13
C GLU A 387 -6.83 68.42 -38.50
N LYS A 388 -6.72 68.57 -37.17
CA LYS A 388 -6.17 67.51 -36.32
C LYS A 388 -7.05 67.36 -35.09
N SER A 389 -7.64 66.17 -34.95
CA SER A 389 -8.26 65.74 -33.70
C SER A 389 -7.19 65.71 -32.60
N GLY A 390 -7.55 66.16 -31.40
CA GLY A 390 -6.71 66.15 -30.23
C GLY A 390 -7.53 65.67 -29.04
N ASP A 391 -7.59 64.36 -28.86
CA ASP A 391 -8.16 63.74 -27.67
C ASP A 391 -7.04 63.36 -26.70
N SER A 392 -7.26 63.56 -25.41
CA SER A 392 -6.19 63.58 -24.40
C SER A 392 -5.98 62.22 -23.74
N CYS A 393 -4.71 61.81 -23.61
CA CYS A 393 -4.32 60.59 -22.92
C CYS A 393 -4.56 60.63 -21.40
N SER A 394 -4.78 59.43 -20.83
CA SER A 394 -4.42 59.00 -19.47
C SER A 394 -4.49 57.47 -19.48
N GLU A 395 -3.47 56.78 -20.00
CA GLU A 395 -2.34 56.20 -19.25
C GLU A 395 -2.74 55.07 -18.27
N GLY A 396 -2.13 53.89 -18.47
CA GLY A 396 -2.39 52.64 -17.76
C GLY A 396 -1.82 51.43 -18.48
N CYS A 397 -0.49 51.31 -18.54
CA CYS A 397 0.24 50.20 -19.19
C CYS A 397 0.12 48.88 -18.38
N THR A 398 0.50 47.66 -18.82
CA THR A 398 1.48 47.19 -19.84
C THR A 398 1.07 45.83 -20.46
N CYS A 399 1.56 45.53 -21.67
CA CYS A 399 1.51 44.18 -22.28
C CYS A 399 2.86 43.44 -22.21
N SER A 400 2.83 42.11 -22.32
CA SER A 400 3.77 41.27 -23.12
C SER A 400 3.17 39.85 -23.25
N THR A 401 2.75 39.34 -24.41
CA THR A 401 3.56 38.58 -25.40
C THR A 401 4.61 37.67 -24.74
N ARG A 402 4.51 36.33 -24.75
CA ARG A 402 4.53 35.36 -25.87
C ARG A 402 5.78 35.50 -26.75
N GLU A 403 6.76 34.64 -26.48
CA GLU A 403 7.77 34.19 -27.43
C GLU A 403 7.68 32.67 -27.59
N GLU A 404 8.06 32.19 -28.77
CA GLU A 404 8.17 30.77 -29.11
C GLU A 404 9.63 30.36 -29.06
N GLU A 405 9.96 29.22 -28.44
CA GLU A 405 11.17 28.51 -28.82
C GLU A 405 10.94 26.99 -28.87
N LYS A 406 11.86 26.30 -29.51
CA LYS A 406 11.72 25.04 -30.24
C LYS A 406 12.93 24.18 -29.92
N ILE A 407 12.79 22.84 -29.97
CA ILE A 407 13.81 21.80 -30.32
C ILE A 407 13.75 20.54 -29.41
N ARG A 408 13.33 19.44 -30.06
CA ARG A 408 13.80 18.02 -30.04
C ARG A 408 14.16 17.25 -28.76
N GLU A 409 13.54 16.05 -28.70
CA GLU A 409 14.14 14.70 -28.58
C GLU A 409 15.24 14.42 -27.54
N ASN A 410 14.99 13.43 -26.66
CA ASN A 410 15.78 12.19 -26.70
C ASN A 410 15.11 10.97 -26.02
N ILE A 411 15.60 9.79 -26.41
CA ILE A 411 15.16 8.41 -26.07
C ILE A 411 16.09 7.84 -24.96
N PRO A 412 15.71 6.78 -24.20
CA PRO A 412 16.27 6.52 -22.86
C PRO A 412 17.55 5.67 -22.85
N GLY A 413 18.06 5.42 -21.63
CA GLY A 413 19.09 4.43 -21.31
C GLY A 413 18.62 3.48 -20.22
#